data_AF-A0A059NZ12-F1
#
_entry.id   AF-A0A059NZ12-F1
#
_cell.length_a   1.000
_cell.length_b   1.000
_cell.length_c   1.000
_cell.angle_alpha   90.00
_cell.angle_beta   90.00
_cell.angle_gamma   90.00
#
_symmetry.space_group_name_H-M   'P 1'
#
loop_
_entity.id
_entity.type
_entity.pdbx_description
1 polymer ?
#
loop_
_entity_poly.entity_id
_entity_poly.type
_entity_poly.pdbx_seq_one_letter_code
_entity_poly.pdbx_strand_id
1 'polypeptide(L)' 'MDKSQIQACISECESAISHLKLAMDHMDNGQSRDKMQHAQQDLEACISECQSML' A
#
# COMPACT_ATOMS: atom_id res chain seq x y z
N MET A 1 -10.57 10.06 -12.42
CA MET A 1 -9.40 10.79 -11.91
C MET A 1 -8.62 11.30 -13.10
N ASP A 2 -8.06 12.50 -13.03
CA ASP A 2 -7.08 12.92 -14.04
C ASP A 2 -5.72 12.25 -13.79
N LYS A 3 -4.83 12.29 -14.78
CA LYS A 3 -3.52 11.64 -14.73
C LYS A 3 -2.68 12.04 -13.51
N SER A 4 -2.76 13.30 -13.07
CA SER A 4 -2.02 13.80 -11.91
C SER A 4 -2.56 13.23 -10.59
N GLN A 5 -3.89 13.08 -10.49
CA GLN A 5 -4.53 12.46 -9.34
C GLN A 5 -4.19 10.97 -9.24
N ILE A 6 -4.12 10.27 -10.36
CA ILE A 6 -3.74 8.85 -10.39
C ILE A 6 -2.28 8.67 -9.95
N GLN A 7 -1.37 9.53 -10.42
CA GLN A 7 0.03 9.52 -9.99
C GLN A 7 0.20 9.83 -8.49
N ALA A 8 -0.59 10.78 -7.98
CA ALA A 8 -0.61 11.08 -6.54
C ALA A 8 -1.10 9.87 -5.74
N CYS A 9 -2.17 9.20 -6.19
CA CYS A 9 -2.70 7.99 -5.55
C CYS A 9 -1.65 6.86 -5.51
N ILE A 10 -0.95 6.60 -6.61
CA ILE A 10 0.14 5.61 -6.65
C ILE A 10 1.23 5.97 -5.64
N SER A 11 1.67 7.24 -5.63
CA SER A 11 2.73 7.71 -4.72
C SER A 11 2.33 7.58 -3.25
N GLU A 12 1.07 7.87 -2.92
CA GLU A 12 0.53 7.70 -1.57
C GLU A 12 0.47 6.22 -1.16
N CYS A 13 0.06 5.33 -2.06
CA CYS A 13 0.03 3.89 -1.80
C CYS A 13 1.43 3.32 -1.59
N GLU A 14 2.42 3.74 -2.38
CA GLU A 14 3.83 3.33 -2.22
C GLU A 14 4.39 3.78 -0.86
N SER A 15 4.07 5.01 -0.45
CA SER A 15 4.45 5.54 0.87
C SER A 15 3.80 4.74 2.02
N ALA A 16 2.50 4.44 1.90
CA ALA A 16 1.78 3.64 2.88
C ALA A 16 2.35 2.21 3.00
N ILE A 17 2.70 1.56 1.89
CA ILE A 17 3.37 0.25 1.88
C ILE A 17 4.71 0.31 2.61
N SER A 18 5.51 1.36 2.38
CA SER A 18 6.79 1.55 3.06
C SER A 18 6.61 1.63 4.58
N HIS A 19 5.66 2.45 5.05
CA HIS A 19 5.34 2.56 6.48
C HIS A 19 4.81 1.24 7.06
N LEU A 20 3.97 0.50 6.34
CA LEU A 20 3.47 -0.81 6.78
C LEU A 20 4.60 -1.83 6.93
N LYS A 21 5.54 -1.89 5.98
CA LYS A 21 6.70 -2.79 6.07
C LYS A 21 7.55 -2.49 7.31
N LEU A 22 7.88 -1.22 7.53
CA LEU A 22 8.60 -0.80 8.73
C LEU A 22 7.83 -1.14 10.02
N ALA A 23 6.52 -0.90 10.04
CA ALA A 23 5.69 -1.25 11.20
C ALA A 23 5.68 -2.76 11.46
N MET A 24 5.59 -3.57 10.40
CA MET A 24 5.62 -5.03 10.50
C MET A 24 6.98 -5.56 10.96
N ASP A 25 8.10 -4.95 10.59
CA ASP A 25 9.44 -5.37 11.02
C ASP A 25 9.63 -5.25 12.54
N HIS A 26 8.99 -4.25 13.15
CA HIS A 26 9.04 -4.00 14.60
C HIS A 26 7.89 -4.65 15.37
N MET A 27 7.09 -5.51 14.73
CA MET A 27 5.89 -6.10 15.33
C MET A 27 6.13 -7.53 15.81
N ASP A 28 5.95 -7.74 17.12
CA ASP A 28 6.06 -9.07 17.74
C ASP A 28 4.74 -9.86 17.72
N ASN A 29 3.61 -9.19 17.45
CA ASN A 29 2.29 -9.83 17.38
C ASN A 29 1.99 -10.34 15.96
N GLY A 30 2.06 -11.67 15.78
CA GLY A 30 1.77 -12.33 14.50
C GLY A 30 0.39 -12.01 13.92
N GLN A 31 -0.67 -11.94 14.74
CA GLN A 31 -2.02 -11.65 14.25
C GLN A 31 -2.14 -10.21 13.69
N SER A 32 -1.46 -9.25 14.31
CA SER A 32 -1.42 -7.87 13.82
C SER A 32 -0.56 -7.76 12.56
N ARG A 33 0.53 -8.53 12.47
CA ARG A 33 1.37 -8.62 11.28
C ARG A 33 0.58 -9.16 10.08
N ASP A 34 -0.20 -10.23 10.27
CA ASP A 34 -1.04 -10.80 9.20
C ASP A 34 -2.05 -9.78 8.65
N LYS A 35 -2.69 -9.00 9.54
CA LYS A 35 -3.61 -7.92 9.11
C LYS A 35 -2.90 -6.83 8.33
N MET A 36 -1.68 -6.45 8.75
CA MET A 36 -0.88 -5.46 8.01
C MET A 36 -0.40 -6.00 6.67
N GLN A 37 -0.10 -7.29 6.58
CA GLN A 37 0.25 -7.93 5.32
C GLN A 37 -0.93 -7.93 4.34
N HIS A 38 -2.15 -8.16 4.80
CA HIS A 38 -3.35 -7.98 3.97
C HIS A 38 -3.52 -6.53 3.52
N ALA A 39 -3.34 -5.55 4.42
CA ALA A 39 -3.38 -4.14 4.05
C ALA A 39 -2.31 -3.78 3.00
N GLN A 40 -1.12 -4.37 3.07
CA GLN A 40 -0.08 -4.22 2.04
C GLN A 40 -0.56 -4.76 0.70
N GLN A 41 -1.16 -5.96 0.68
CA GLN A 41 -1.68 -6.58 -0.56
C GLN A 41 -2.79 -5.74 -1.19
N ASP A 42 -3.70 -5.18 -0.39
CA ASP A 42 -4.77 -4.31 -0.88
C ASP A 42 -4.21 -3.02 -1.51
N LEU A 43 -3.15 -2.44 -0.93
CA LEU A 43 -2.46 -1.29 -1.50
C LEU A 43 -1.72 -1.63 -2.81
N GLU A 44 -1.10 -2.81 -2.89
CA GLU A 44 -0.46 -3.30 -4.12
C GLU A 44 -1.50 -3.49 -5.25
N ALA A 45 -2.68 -4.03 -4.92
CA ALA A 45 -3.79 -4.12 -5.85
C ALA A 45 -4.28 -2.73 -6.28
N CYS A 46 -4.42 -1.79 -5.35
CA CYS A 46 -4.79 -0.40 -5.65
C CYS A 46 -3.81 0.26 -6.62
N ILE A 47 -2.49 0.07 -6.44
CA ILE A 47 -1.47 0.58 -7.37
C ILE A 47 -1.66 -0.04 -8.75
N SER A 48 -1.87 -1.34 -8.84
CA SER A 48 -2.10 -2.02 -10.12
C SER A 48 -3.33 -1.48 -10.85
N GLU A 49 -4.42 -1.24 -10.13
CA GLU A 49 -5.63 -0.62 -10.69
C GLU A 49 -5.34 0.80 -11.17
N CYS A 50 -4.68 1.62 -10.37
CA CYS A 50 -4.29 2.98 -10.74
C CYS A 50 -3.39 3.01 -11.98
N GLN A 51 -2.41 2.11 -12.07
CA GLN A 51 -1.54 1.99 -13.23
C GLN A 51 -2.29 1.60 -14.50
N SER A 52 -3.37 0.81 -14.39
CA SER A 52 -4.22 0.45 -15.53
C SER A 52 -5.04 1.62 -16.08
N MET A 53 -5.16 2.71 -15.31
CA MET A 53 -5.92 3.92 -15.66
C MET A 53 -5.03 5.06 -16.20
N LEU A 54 -3.70 4.89 -16.25
CA LEU A 54 -2.72 5.85 -16.79
C LEU A 54 -2.50 5.72 -18.29
#